data_AF-A0A7C4ULF8-F1
#
_entry.id   AF-A0A7C4ULF8-F1
#
_cell.length_a   1.000
_cell.length_b   1.000
_cell.length_c   1.000
_cell.angle_alpha   90.00
_cell.angle_beta   90.00
_cell.angle_gamma   90.00
#
_symmetry.space_group_name_H-M   'P 1'
#
loop_
_entity.id
_entity.type
_entity.pdbx_description
1 polymer ?
#
loop_
_entity_poly.entity_id
_entity_poly.type
_entity_poly.pdbx_seq_one_letter_code
_entity_poly.pdbx_strand_id
1 'polypeptide(L)'
;MRFWSWLRRVILNRPPRPSAKQKPLIAFVLFLSEPRSMDSTTLAEIATDTLGVTFRDDDREENENFVAGSPPSFVLKYGDDCFLINTFPRPYMDDPIRAGEQIPELRLRKLIVDHEAWLSVDLLSDAHPRDLARLYRIIGKLTAALADEDCLAIFAPGTGQIAVFDDEARSCLTSPDPLSVFENASYPAVVPVSRDDPRIKAAVARARRTWREFEAAFEQRRPDQNFAAKARIGTADCFEYMWLTVTGIENGYIYGKLDNDPVELTTIRCGDRVRVALRDLNDWLYTDGQKVHGGFTIDVLRRIQEEMQSG
;
A
#
# COMPACT_ATOMS: atom_id res chain seq x y z
N MET A 1 -28.69 -23.69 -19.05
CA MET A 1 -28.53 -24.50 -17.79
C MET A 1 -27.22 -25.31 -17.64
N ARG A 2 -26.38 -25.55 -18.67
CA ARG A 2 -25.15 -26.37 -18.54
C ARG A 2 -23.90 -25.58 -18.09
N PHE A 3 -23.83 -24.28 -18.40
CA PHE A 3 -22.72 -23.38 -18.04
C PHE A 3 -22.61 -23.14 -16.52
N TRP A 4 -23.74 -22.85 -15.86
CA TRP A 4 -23.82 -22.59 -14.42
C TRP A 4 -23.47 -23.78 -13.51
N SER A 5 -23.82 -25.01 -13.92
CA SER A 5 -23.42 -26.22 -13.19
C SER A 5 -21.92 -26.53 -13.33
N TRP A 6 -21.32 -26.16 -14.46
CA TRP A 6 -19.88 -26.28 -14.68
C TRP A 6 -19.10 -25.20 -13.90
N LEU A 7 -19.55 -23.93 -13.95
CA LEU A 7 -18.97 -22.83 -13.17
C LEU A 7 -19.03 -23.09 -11.66
N ARG A 8 -20.19 -23.50 -11.12
CA ARG A 8 -20.33 -23.87 -9.69
C ARG A 8 -19.37 -24.99 -9.27
N ARG A 9 -19.12 -25.98 -10.13
CA ARG A 9 -18.16 -27.08 -9.86
C ARG A 9 -16.71 -26.62 -9.83
N VAL A 10 -16.35 -25.58 -10.59
CA VAL A 10 -15.01 -25.01 -10.64
C VAL A 10 -14.78 -24.03 -9.46
N ILE A 11 -15.81 -23.25 -9.09
CA ILE A 11 -15.75 -22.18 -8.07
C ILE A 11 -15.74 -22.74 -6.62
N LEU A 12 -16.49 -23.80 -6.31
CA LEU A 12 -16.66 -24.30 -4.93
C LEU A 12 -15.51 -25.17 -4.37
N ASN A 13 -14.55 -25.61 -5.20
CA ASN A 13 -13.63 -26.70 -4.82
C ASN A 13 -12.12 -26.41 -4.93
N ARG A 14 -11.67 -25.16 -4.99
CA ARG A 14 -10.23 -24.86 -4.98
C ARG A 14 -9.84 -23.75 -4.00
N PRO A 15 -9.27 -24.09 -2.84
CA PRO A 15 -8.27 -23.21 -2.24
C PRO A 15 -7.03 -23.17 -3.19
N PRO A 16 -6.43 -22.01 -3.46
CA PRO A 16 -5.24 -21.95 -4.28
C PRO A 16 -4.05 -22.53 -3.51
N ARG A 17 -3.51 -23.66 -3.98
CA ARG A 17 -2.11 -24.04 -3.73
C ARG A 17 -1.28 -23.55 -4.92
N PRO A 18 -0.23 -22.74 -4.74
CA PRO A 18 0.61 -22.32 -5.84
C PRO A 18 1.38 -23.54 -6.41
N SER A 19 1.22 -23.79 -7.71
CA SER A 19 2.05 -24.72 -8.48
C SER A 19 2.59 -24.02 -9.72
N ALA A 20 3.87 -24.24 -10.04
CA ALA A 20 4.71 -23.45 -10.94
C ALA A 20 4.37 -23.54 -12.46
N LYS A 21 3.15 -23.92 -12.85
CA LYS A 21 2.76 -24.12 -14.27
C LYS A 21 1.43 -23.47 -14.68
N GLN A 22 0.84 -22.58 -13.87
CA GLN A 22 -0.36 -21.85 -14.26
C GLN A 22 -0.01 -20.55 -15.01
N LYS A 23 -0.80 -20.22 -16.04
CA LYS A 23 -0.78 -18.88 -16.66
C LYS A 23 -0.94 -17.83 -15.54
N PRO A 24 -0.24 -16.69 -15.60
CA PRO A 24 -0.38 -15.65 -14.59
C PRO A 24 -1.83 -15.19 -14.49
N LEU A 25 -2.34 -15.10 -13.27
CA LEU A 25 -3.69 -14.61 -13.00
C LEU A 25 -3.77 -13.11 -13.33
N ILE A 26 -4.70 -12.74 -14.21
CA ILE A 26 -4.98 -11.35 -14.56
C ILE A 26 -6.05 -10.86 -13.59
N ALA A 27 -5.61 -10.20 -12.52
CA ALA A 27 -6.49 -9.78 -11.45
C ALA A 27 -5.87 -8.63 -10.64
N PHE A 28 -6.73 -7.88 -9.95
CA PHE A 28 -6.35 -7.11 -8.78
C PHE A 28 -7.10 -7.63 -7.55
N VAL A 29 -6.38 -7.66 -6.42
CA VAL A 29 -6.90 -8.07 -5.13
C VAL A 29 -6.69 -6.93 -4.14
N LEU A 30 -7.76 -6.50 -3.48
CA LEU A 30 -7.72 -5.55 -2.38
C LEU A 30 -7.67 -6.32 -1.06
N PHE A 31 -6.73 -5.98 -0.19
CA PHE A 31 -6.69 -6.43 1.19
C PHE A 31 -7.40 -5.42 2.07
N LEU A 32 -8.26 -5.93 2.94
CA LEU A 32 -9.24 -5.13 3.68
C LEU A 32 -8.99 -5.27 5.19
N SER A 33 -9.16 -4.17 5.93
CA SER A 33 -9.11 -4.20 7.39
C SER A 33 -10.33 -4.90 8.01
N GLU A 34 -11.46 -4.98 7.29
CA GLU A 34 -12.67 -5.65 7.75
C GLU A 34 -13.44 -6.33 6.61
N PRO A 35 -14.28 -7.35 6.90
CA PRO A 35 -15.13 -7.99 5.90
C PRO A 35 -16.20 -7.06 5.32
N ARG A 36 -16.45 -7.18 4.02
CA ARG A 36 -17.56 -6.49 3.34
C ARG A 36 -18.71 -7.42 2.96
N SER A 37 -19.92 -6.97 3.24
CA SER A 37 -21.12 -7.52 2.64
C SER A 37 -21.31 -6.97 1.23
N MET A 38 -21.68 -7.84 0.30
CA MET A 38 -22.01 -7.46 -1.07
C MET A 38 -23.15 -8.35 -1.55
N ASP A 39 -24.03 -7.84 -2.39
CA ASP A 39 -24.99 -8.64 -3.13
C ASP A 39 -24.91 -8.33 -4.63
N SER A 40 -25.60 -9.15 -5.43
CA SER A 40 -25.56 -9.03 -6.89
C SER A 40 -26.21 -7.76 -7.41
N THR A 41 -27.19 -7.22 -6.69
CA THR A 41 -27.92 -6.01 -7.09
C THR A 41 -27.03 -4.79 -6.90
N THR A 42 -26.41 -4.62 -5.73
CA THR A 42 -25.42 -3.56 -5.49
C THR A 42 -24.23 -3.67 -6.44
N LEU A 43 -23.72 -4.89 -6.70
CA LEU A 43 -22.63 -5.07 -7.64
C LEU A 43 -23.02 -4.69 -9.08
N ALA A 44 -24.26 -4.98 -9.51
CA ALA A 44 -24.77 -4.57 -10.81
C ALA A 44 -24.91 -3.04 -10.93
N GLU A 45 -25.34 -2.36 -9.86
CA GLU A 45 -25.40 -0.89 -9.80
C GLU A 45 -24.00 -0.28 -9.93
N ILE A 46 -23.03 -0.75 -9.13
CA ILE A 46 -21.64 -0.31 -9.20
C ILE A 46 -21.06 -0.52 -10.61
N ALA A 47 -21.28 -1.70 -11.20
CA ALA A 47 -20.81 -2.02 -12.55
C ALA A 47 -21.44 -1.10 -13.61
N THR A 48 -22.73 -0.78 -13.45
CA THR A 48 -23.47 0.10 -14.37
C THR A 48 -22.89 1.50 -14.36
N ASP A 49 -22.71 2.07 -13.18
CA ASP A 49 -22.15 3.41 -13.00
C ASP A 49 -20.70 3.49 -13.50
N THR A 50 -19.92 2.42 -13.28
CA THR A 50 -18.50 2.37 -13.62
C THR A 50 -18.23 2.19 -15.11
N LEU A 51 -19.01 1.31 -15.77
CA LEU A 51 -18.76 0.92 -17.16
C LEU A 51 -19.69 1.61 -18.15
N GLY A 52 -20.71 2.34 -17.67
CA GLY A 52 -21.61 3.13 -18.50
C GLY A 52 -22.58 2.31 -19.35
N VAL A 53 -22.79 1.04 -19.01
CA VAL A 53 -23.78 0.15 -19.63
C VAL A 53 -24.63 -0.49 -18.54
N THR A 54 -25.90 -0.78 -18.81
CA THR A 54 -26.79 -1.39 -17.81
C THR A 54 -26.41 -2.84 -17.56
N PHE A 55 -26.16 -3.18 -16.30
CA PHE A 55 -26.06 -4.55 -15.80
C PHE A 55 -27.37 -4.96 -15.12
N ARG A 56 -27.78 -6.20 -15.35
CA ARG A 56 -28.92 -6.83 -14.66
C ARG A 56 -28.42 -7.88 -13.70
N ASP A 57 -29.17 -8.11 -12.63
CA ASP A 57 -28.92 -9.17 -11.65
C ASP A 57 -29.62 -10.50 -12.01
N ASP A 58 -29.80 -10.77 -13.32
CA ASP A 58 -30.35 -12.02 -13.83
C ASP A 58 -29.43 -12.73 -14.84
N ASP A 59 -29.31 -14.04 -14.70
CA ASP A 59 -28.32 -14.88 -15.39
C ASP A 59 -28.77 -15.39 -16.76
N ARG A 60 -29.66 -14.66 -17.43
CA ARG A 60 -30.24 -15.06 -18.71
C ARG A 60 -29.17 -15.06 -19.81
N GLU A 61 -29.06 -16.17 -20.55
CA GLU A 61 -28.04 -16.37 -21.60
C GLU A 61 -28.09 -15.31 -22.72
N GLU A 62 -29.22 -14.61 -22.89
CA GLU A 62 -29.43 -13.54 -23.87
C GLU A 62 -28.81 -12.19 -23.46
N ASN A 63 -28.47 -12.00 -22.18
CA ASN A 63 -27.91 -10.75 -21.70
C ASN A 63 -26.41 -10.65 -22.02
N GLU A 64 -26.03 -9.57 -22.71
CA GLU A 64 -24.62 -9.24 -22.96
C GLU A 64 -23.92 -8.75 -21.69
N ASN A 65 -24.65 -8.12 -20.76
CA ASN A 65 -24.13 -7.56 -19.52
C ASN A 65 -24.98 -7.99 -18.31
N PHE A 66 -24.40 -8.75 -17.39
CA PHE A 66 -25.10 -9.18 -16.17
C PHE A 66 -24.15 -9.43 -15.01
N VAL A 67 -24.70 -9.43 -13.81
CA VAL A 67 -24.07 -9.91 -12.58
C VAL A 67 -24.90 -11.07 -12.05
N ALA A 68 -24.24 -12.15 -11.64
CA ALA A 68 -24.94 -13.28 -11.06
C ALA A 68 -24.06 -14.03 -10.05
N GLY A 69 -24.69 -14.76 -9.14
CA GLY A 69 -24.02 -15.41 -8.02
C GLY A 69 -24.44 -14.80 -6.69
N SER A 70 -23.74 -15.18 -5.64
CA SER A 70 -23.99 -14.74 -4.27
C SER A 70 -22.68 -14.80 -3.49
N PRO A 71 -22.55 -14.10 -2.35
CA PRO A 71 -21.35 -14.17 -1.55
C PRO A 71 -20.86 -15.61 -1.29
N PRO A 72 -19.54 -15.84 -1.33
CA PRO A 72 -18.48 -14.85 -1.49
C PRO A 72 -18.07 -14.61 -2.96
N SER A 73 -18.78 -15.14 -3.97
CA SER A 73 -18.31 -15.10 -5.36
C SER A 73 -19.43 -14.76 -6.36
N PHE A 74 -19.16 -13.77 -7.19
CA PHE A 74 -20.03 -13.29 -8.24
C PHE A 74 -19.34 -13.39 -9.59
N VAL A 75 -20.14 -13.55 -10.64
CA VAL A 75 -19.69 -13.46 -12.02
C VAL A 75 -20.28 -12.20 -12.60
N LEU A 76 -19.41 -11.35 -13.15
CA LEU A 76 -19.78 -10.17 -13.92
C LEU A 76 -19.41 -10.43 -15.37
N LYS A 77 -20.42 -10.48 -16.25
CA LYS A 77 -20.23 -10.59 -17.70
C LYS A 77 -20.36 -9.20 -18.32
N TYR A 78 -19.39 -8.82 -19.14
CA TYR A 78 -19.38 -7.56 -19.88
C TYR A 78 -19.03 -7.84 -21.34
N GLY A 79 -20.05 -7.91 -22.21
CA GLY A 79 -19.90 -8.39 -23.59
C GLY A 79 -19.35 -9.81 -23.63
N ASP A 80 -18.18 -9.99 -24.25
CA ASP A 80 -17.48 -11.28 -24.35
C ASP A 80 -16.58 -11.59 -23.14
N ASP A 81 -16.33 -10.60 -22.27
CA ASP A 81 -15.46 -10.77 -21.11
C ASP A 81 -16.24 -11.24 -19.89
N CYS A 82 -15.65 -12.15 -19.12
CA CYS A 82 -16.21 -12.61 -17.86
C CYS A 82 -15.20 -12.35 -16.75
N PHE A 83 -15.67 -11.74 -15.67
CA PHE A 83 -14.90 -11.45 -14.48
C PHE A 83 -15.48 -12.18 -13.29
N LEU A 84 -14.61 -12.66 -12.40
CA LEU A 84 -14.97 -13.18 -11.09
C LEU A 84 -14.74 -12.06 -10.07
N ILE A 85 -15.77 -11.75 -9.29
CA ILE A 85 -15.69 -10.81 -8.18
C ILE A 85 -15.79 -11.60 -6.89
N ASN A 86 -14.76 -11.57 -6.04
CA ASN A 86 -14.78 -12.29 -4.76
C ASN A 86 -14.82 -11.34 -3.58
N THR A 87 -15.48 -11.73 -2.48
CA THR A 87 -15.57 -10.98 -1.22
C THR A 87 -15.41 -11.94 -0.02
N PHE A 88 -14.18 -12.36 0.25
CA PHE A 88 -13.93 -13.35 1.30
C PHE A 88 -13.70 -12.70 2.67
N PRO A 89 -14.47 -13.08 3.71
CA PRO A 89 -14.34 -12.56 5.07
C PRO A 89 -13.22 -13.30 5.84
N ARG A 90 -12.04 -13.42 5.24
CA ARG A 90 -10.86 -14.05 5.82
C ARG A 90 -9.60 -13.54 5.13
N PRO A 91 -8.41 -13.66 5.74
CA PRO A 91 -7.16 -13.27 5.08
C PRO A 91 -6.93 -14.00 3.75
N TYR A 92 -6.29 -13.30 2.80
CA TYR A 92 -5.99 -13.86 1.47
C TYR A 92 -5.02 -15.04 1.51
N MET A 93 -4.00 -14.98 2.36
CA MET A 93 -3.07 -16.08 2.62
C MET A 93 -3.42 -16.84 3.89
N ASP A 94 -3.05 -18.13 3.91
CA ASP A 94 -3.27 -19.02 5.05
C ASP A 94 -2.50 -18.58 6.31
N ASP A 95 -1.33 -17.96 6.14
CA ASP A 95 -0.47 -17.49 7.23
C ASP A 95 0.07 -16.07 6.91
N PRO A 96 -0.67 -15.02 7.28
CA PRO A 96 -0.28 -13.64 7.01
C PRO A 96 1.00 -13.21 7.73
N ILE A 97 1.25 -13.73 8.93
CA ILE A 97 2.45 -13.44 9.71
C ILE A 97 3.69 -13.92 8.94
N ARG A 98 3.68 -15.19 8.52
CA ARG A 98 4.79 -15.77 7.75
C ARG A 98 4.97 -15.10 6.37
N ALA A 99 3.87 -14.72 5.72
CA ALA A 99 3.96 -13.96 4.47
C ALA A 99 4.62 -12.59 4.69
N GLY A 100 4.27 -11.90 5.79
CA GLY A 100 4.86 -10.63 6.18
C GLY A 100 6.37 -10.68 6.46
N GLU A 101 6.89 -11.80 7.00
CA GLU A 101 8.32 -11.98 7.25
C GLU A 101 9.17 -11.84 5.96
N GLN A 102 8.60 -12.16 4.81
CA GLN A 102 9.27 -12.09 3.51
C GLN A 102 9.23 -10.69 2.89
N ILE A 103 8.42 -9.78 3.44
CA ILE A 103 8.23 -8.42 2.92
C ILE A 103 9.22 -7.50 3.61
N PRO A 104 10.22 -6.94 2.90
CA PRO A 104 11.22 -6.06 3.53
C PRO A 104 10.62 -4.73 3.98
N GLU A 105 9.64 -4.20 3.25
CA GLU A 105 9.02 -2.91 3.54
C GLU A 105 8.02 -3.05 4.71
N LEU A 106 8.26 -2.33 5.80
CA LEU A 106 7.55 -2.51 7.07
C LEU A 106 6.06 -2.14 7.00
N ARG A 107 5.70 -1.14 6.19
CA ARG A 107 4.31 -0.70 6.05
C ARG A 107 3.50 -1.76 5.33
N LEU A 108 3.98 -2.25 4.20
CA LEU A 108 3.38 -3.36 3.44
C LEU A 108 3.34 -4.64 4.29
N ARG A 109 4.39 -4.93 5.06
CA ARG A 109 4.38 -6.05 6.01
C ARG A 109 3.22 -5.92 6.99
N LYS A 110 3.06 -4.75 7.62
CA LYS A 110 1.97 -4.51 8.57
C LYS A 110 0.61 -4.70 7.92
N LEU A 111 0.39 -4.10 6.75
CA LEU A 111 -0.88 -4.23 6.01
C LEU A 111 -1.22 -5.69 5.66
N ILE A 112 -0.20 -6.51 5.36
CA ILE A 112 -0.35 -7.96 5.17
C ILE A 112 -0.64 -8.71 6.46
N VAL A 113 -0.10 -8.28 7.60
CA VAL A 113 -0.37 -8.96 8.86
C VAL A 113 -1.77 -8.61 9.39
N ASP A 114 -2.20 -7.37 9.15
CA ASP A 114 -3.40 -6.79 9.75
C ASP A 114 -4.67 -6.95 8.89
N HIS A 115 -4.60 -7.41 7.63
CA HIS A 115 -5.81 -7.58 6.82
C HIS A 115 -6.65 -8.78 7.27
N GLU A 116 -7.96 -8.55 7.39
CA GLU A 116 -8.91 -9.56 7.87
C GLU A 116 -9.76 -10.15 6.72
N ALA A 117 -9.82 -9.46 5.58
CA ALA A 117 -10.62 -9.86 4.43
C ALA A 117 -9.94 -9.48 3.11
N TRP A 118 -10.50 -9.96 2.00
CA TRP A 118 -10.07 -9.54 0.67
C TRP A 118 -11.22 -9.49 -0.33
N LEU A 119 -11.08 -8.58 -1.29
CA LEU A 119 -11.92 -8.47 -2.47
C LEU A 119 -11.05 -8.66 -3.71
N SER A 120 -11.53 -9.33 -4.75
CA SER A 120 -10.81 -9.40 -6.03
C SER A 120 -11.69 -9.14 -7.23
N VAL A 121 -11.05 -8.68 -8.31
CA VAL A 121 -11.61 -8.63 -9.66
C VAL A 121 -10.67 -9.43 -10.55
N ASP A 122 -11.06 -10.66 -10.88
CA ASP A 122 -10.26 -11.58 -11.69
C ASP A 122 -10.84 -11.73 -13.08
N LEU A 123 -9.99 -11.83 -14.10
CA LEU A 123 -10.43 -12.29 -15.41
C LEU A 123 -10.70 -13.81 -15.36
N LEU A 124 -11.92 -14.21 -15.75
CA LEU A 124 -12.32 -15.61 -15.88
C LEU A 124 -12.15 -16.15 -17.30
N SER A 125 -12.26 -15.28 -18.32
CA SER A 125 -12.08 -15.64 -19.73
C SER A 125 -10.60 -15.74 -20.14
N ASP A 126 -10.32 -16.46 -21.23
CA ASP A 126 -8.98 -16.47 -21.81
C ASP A 126 -8.65 -15.09 -22.40
N ALA A 127 -7.49 -14.52 -22.04
CA ALA A 127 -6.98 -13.29 -22.62
C ALA A 127 -5.98 -13.56 -23.76
N HIS A 128 -6.17 -12.90 -24.90
CA HIS A 128 -5.10 -12.75 -25.87
C HIS A 128 -4.16 -11.61 -25.44
N PRO A 129 -2.83 -11.70 -25.66
CA PRO A 129 -1.88 -10.66 -25.22
C PRO A 129 -2.20 -9.23 -25.69
N ARG A 130 -2.87 -9.10 -26.84
CA ARG A 130 -3.28 -7.80 -27.42
C ARG A 130 -4.40 -7.12 -26.63
N ASP A 131 -5.17 -7.88 -25.86
CA ASP A 131 -6.33 -7.39 -25.11
C ASP A 131 -5.97 -7.03 -23.67
N LEU A 132 -4.78 -7.43 -23.17
CA LEU A 132 -4.39 -7.27 -21.78
C LEU A 132 -4.51 -5.83 -21.28
N ALA A 133 -4.08 -4.84 -22.07
CA ALA A 133 -4.20 -3.44 -21.68
C ALA A 133 -5.67 -3.01 -21.51
N ARG A 134 -6.57 -3.49 -22.39
CA ARG A 134 -8.01 -3.22 -22.28
C ARG A 134 -8.60 -3.90 -21.05
N LEU A 135 -8.22 -5.15 -20.80
CA LEU A 135 -8.72 -5.95 -19.68
C LEU A 135 -8.28 -5.37 -18.34
N TYR A 136 -7.01 -5.00 -18.19
CA TYR A 136 -6.54 -4.31 -16.98
C TYR A 136 -7.24 -2.97 -16.75
N ARG A 137 -7.59 -2.21 -17.79
CA ARG A 137 -8.41 -0.99 -17.64
C ARG A 137 -9.80 -1.28 -17.09
N ILE A 138 -10.43 -2.38 -17.50
CA ILE A 138 -11.74 -2.77 -16.98
C ILE A 138 -11.61 -3.23 -15.51
N ILE A 139 -10.64 -4.11 -15.25
CA ILE A 139 -10.35 -4.63 -13.90
C ILE A 139 -10.00 -3.48 -12.94
N GLY A 140 -9.16 -2.54 -13.37
CA GLY A 140 -8.75 -1.38 -12.57
C GLY A 140 -9.93 -0.48 -12.21
N LYS A 141 -10.78 -0.13 -13.19
CA LYS A 141 -11.99 0.66 -12.94
C LYS A 141 -12.95 -0.02 -11.96
N LEU A 142 -13.23 -1.32 -12.17
CA LEU A 142 -14.08 -2.09 -11.27
C LEU A 142 -13.47 -2.18 -9.87
N THR A 143 -12.16 -2.43 -9.76
CA THR A 143 -11.45 -2.49 -8.48
C THR A 143 -11.52 -1.14 -7.76
N ALA A 144 -11.30 -0.03 -8.45
CA ALA A 144 -11.39 1.31 -7.89
C ALA A 144 -12.81 1.68 -7.46
N ALA A 145 -13.84 1.23 -8.18
CA ALA A 145 -15.24 1.46 -7.83
C ALA A 145 -15.69 0.60 -6.64
N LEU A 146 -15.13 -0.59 -6.50
CA LEU A 146 -15.39 -1.48 -5.39
C LEU A 146 -14.59 -1.11 -4.15
N ALA A 147 -13.54 -0.29 -4.25
CA ALA A 147 -12.69 0.10 -3.12
C ALA A 147 -13.36 1.12 -2.19
N ASP A 148 -13.13 1.00 -0.88
CA ASP A 148 -13.67 1.87 0.17
C ASP A 148 -12.60 2.16 1.24
N GLU A 149 -12.93 2.90 2.32
CA GLU A 149 -12.00 3.37 3.36
C GLU A 149 -11.24 2.25 4.10
N ASP A 150 -11.76 1.03 4.10
CA ASP A 150 -11.15 -0.17 4.71
C ASP A 150 -10.11 -0.86 3.80
N CYS A 151 -9.86 -0.35 2.59
CA CYS A 151 -8.79 -0.86 1.73
C CYS A 151 -7.40 -0.51 2.27
N LEU A 152 -6.61 -1.55 2.57
CA LEU A 152 -5.25 -1.42 3.09
C LEU A 152 -4.19 -1.45 1.97
N ALA A 153 -4.32 -2.42 1.07
CA ALA A 153 -3.33 -2.69 0.04
C ALA A 153 -3.97 -3.27 -1.22
N ILE A 154 -3.27 -3.14 -2.34
CA ILE A 154 -3.60 -3.78 -3.61
C ILE A 154 -2.50 -4.75 -4.03
N PHE A 155 -2.89 -5.92 -4.51
CA PHE A 155 -2.01 -7.00 -4.92
C PHE A 155 -2.35 -7.48 -6.33
N ALA A 156 -1.32 -7.71 -7.16
CA ALA A 156 -1.43 -8.31 -8.48
C ALA A 156 -0.85 -9.74 -8.46
N PRO A 157 -1.68 -10.80 -8.33
CA PRO A 157 -1.19 -12.18 -8.22
C PRO A 157 -0.40 -12.66 -9.44
N GLY A 158 -0.64 -12.10 -10.63
CA GLY A 158 0.10 -12.43 -11.85
C GLY A 158 1.57 -12.00 -11.81
N THR A 159 1.90 -10.91 -11.11
CA THR A 159 3.28 -10.38 -10.99
C THR A 159 3.86 -10.56 -9.59
N GLY A 160 3.03 -10.83 -8.59
CA GLY A 160 3.44 -10.88 -7.18
C GLY A 160 3.70 -9.49 -6.58
N GLN A 161 3.35 -8.40 -7.28
CA GLN A 161 3.54 -7.04 -6.78
C GLN A 161 2.41 -6.62 -5.85
N ILE A 162 2.76 -5.81 -4.85
CA ILE A 162 1.85 -5.25 -3.86
C ILE A 162 2.17 -3.76 -3.66
N ALA A 163 1.14 -2.95 -3.45
CA ALA A 163 1.24 -1.53 -3.11
C ALA A 163 0.25 -1.17 -1.99
N VAL A 164 0.53 -0.08 -1.28
CA VAL A 164 -0.43 0.53 -0.35
C VAL A 164 -1.62 1.03 -1.18
N PHE A 165 -2.84 0.89 -0.65
CA PHE A 165 -4.02 1.44 -1.31
C PHE A 165 -4.35 2.81 -0.72
N ASP A 166 -3.98 3.87 -1.44
CA ASP A 166 -4.29 5.26 -1.12
C ASP A 166 -5.02 5.96 -2.29
N ASP A 167 -5.25 7.27 -2.18
CA ASP A 167 -5.92 8.05 -3.24
C ASP A 167 -5.16 8.02 -4.58
N GLU A 168 -3.82 7.99 -4.53
CA GLU A 168 -3.00 7.89 -5.73
C GLU A 168 -3.12 6.51 -6.37
N ALA A 169 -3.13 5.43 -5.56
CA ALA A 169 -3.37 4.08 -6.05
C ALA A 169 -4.76 3.96 -6.72
N ARG A 170 -5.79 4.55 -6.10
CA ARG A 170 -7.14 4.62 -6.69
C ARG A 170 -7.13 5.40 -8.01
N SER A 171 -6.41 6.52 -8.07
CA SER A 171 -6.22 7.32 -9.30
C SER A 171 -5.56 6.50 -10.41
N CYS A 172 -4.44 5.82 -10.11
CA CYS A 172 -3.73 4.94 -11.04
C CYS A 172 -4.64 3.86 -11.63
N LEU A 173 -5.48 3.21 -10.80
CA LEU A 173 -6.41 2.17 -11.25
C LEU A 173 -7.42 2.63 -12.30
N THR A 174 -7.79 3.91 -12.29
CA THR A 174 -8.73 4.50 -13.26
C THR A 174 -8.03 5.11 -14.47
N SER A 175 -6.70 5.13 -14.48
CA SER A 175 -5.88 5.69 -15.55
C SER A 175 -5.83 4.79 -16.80
N PRO A 176 -5.23 5.26 -17.92
CA PRO A 176 -4.97 4.43 -19.09
C PRO A 176 -4.05 3.23 -18.83
N ASP A 177 -3.23 3.28 -17.77
CA ASP A 177 -2.32 2.21 -17.35
C ASP A 177 -2.47 1.88 -15.84
N PRO A 178 -3.42 1.00 -15.49
CA PRO A 178 -3.67 0.62 -14.10
C PRO A 178 -2.51 -0.07 -13.40
N LEU A 179 -1.58 -0.67 -14.13
CA LEU A 179 -0.43 -1.37 -13.54
C LEU A 179 0.62 -0.40 -12.98
N SER A 180 0.57 0.88 -13.38
CA SER A 180 1.42 1.94 -12.84
C SER A 180 1.29 2.13 -11.31
N VAL A 181 0.20 1.61 -10.71
CA VAL A 181 0.02 1.56 -9.25
C VAL A 181 1.18 0.86 -8.52
N PHE A 182 1.90 -0.05 -9.19
CA PHE A 182 3.05 -0.76 -8.61
C PHE A 182 4.41 -0.12 -8.95
N GLU A 183 4.43 0.90 -9.79
CA GLU A 183 5.66 1.59 -10.20
C GLU A 183 5.95 2.80 -9.30
N ASN A 184 4.90 3.47 -8.82
CA ASN A 184 5.00 4.68 -8.00
C ASN A 184 4.64 4.37 -6.55
N ALA A 185 5.64 4.13 -5.71
CA ALA A 185 5.40 4.12 -4.27
C ALA A 185 5.10 5.56 -3.80
N SER A 186 3.86 5.82 -3.34
CA SER A 186 3.45 7.10 -2.74
C SER A 186 4.30 7.49 -1.52
N TYR A 187 4.98 6.51 -0.91
CA TYR A 187 5.82 6.71 0.26
C TYR A 187 7.20 6.07 0.05
N PRO A 188 8.29 6.68 0.55
CA PRO A 188 9.59 6.04 0.58
C PRO A 188 9.51 4.73 1.39
N ALA A 189 10.09 3.66 0.84
CA ALA A 189 10.09 2.34 1.46
C ALA A 189 10.73 2.38 2.85
N VAL A 190 10.03 1.87 3.85
CA VAL A 190 10.57 1.74 5.21
C VAL A 190 11.19 0.36 5.36
N VAL A 191 12.51 0.27 5.23
CA VAL A 191 13.25 -0.99 5.43
C VAL A 191 13.73 -1.08 6.89
N PRO A 192 13.53 -2.21 7.60
CA PRO A 192 14.07 -2.41 8.92
C PRO A 192 15.58 -2.58 8.81
N VAL A 193 16.33 -1.54 9.16
CA VAL A 193 17.74 -1.72 9.47
C VAL A 193 17.87 -2.04 10.95
N SER A 194 18.64 -3.09 11.25
CA SER A 194 18.88 -3.51 12.63
C SER A 194 19.32 -2.31 13.46
N ARG A 195 18.60 -2.04 14.56
CA ARG A 195 18.96 -1.00 15.52
C ARG A 195 20.34 -1.22 16.12
N ASP A 196 20.85 -2.44 16.03
CA ASP A 196 22.16 -2.83 16.50
C ASP A 196 23.28 -2.70 15.47
N ASP A 197 22.98 -2.28 14.23
CA ASP A 197 24.02 -2.03 13.23
C ASP A 197 24.97 -0.94 13.75
N PRO A 198 26.28 -1.25 13.90
CA PRO A 198 27.24 -0.31 14.47
C PRO A 198 27.38 0.96 13.62
N ARG A 199 27.12 0.90 12.30
CA ARG A 199 27.15 2.05 11.39
C ARG A 199 26.00 3.00 11.69
N ILE A 200 24.80 2.48 11.94
CA ILE A 200 23.64 3.29 12.34
C ILE A 200 23.87 3.92 13.71
N LYS A 201 24.37 3.14 14.69
CA LYS A 201 24.73 3.69 16.02
C LYS A 201 25.75 4.82 15.93
N ALA A 202 26.77 4.66 15.09
CA ALA A 202 27.78 5.69 14.86
C ALA A 202 27.20 6.95 14.20
N ALA A 203 26.28 6.79 13.24
CA ALA A 203 25.58 7.90 12.58
C ALA A 203 24.70 8.69 13.56
N VAL A 204 23.89 8.00 14.37
CA VAL A 204 23.07 8.65 15.41
C VAL A 204 23.94 9.38 16.44
N ALA A 205 25.04 8.75 16.87
CA ALA A 205 25.98 9.39 17.79
C ALA A 205 26.63 10.64 17.17
N ARG A 206 26.94 10.61 15.87
CA ARG A 206 27.43 11.78 15.13
C ARG A 206 26.38 12.88 15.10
N ALA A 207 25.14 12.57 14.69
CA ALA A 207 24.04 13.52 14.66
C ALA A 207 23.85 14.25 15.99
N ARG A 208 23.87 13.50 17.10
CA ARG A 208 23.76 14.06 18.46
C ARG A 208 24.95 14.96 18.82
N ARG A 209 26.18 14.56 18.47
CA ARG A 209 27.38 15.37 18.74
C ARG A 209 27.39 16.68 17.95
N THR A 210 26.89 16.67 16.72
CA THR A 210 26.87 17.84 15.83
C THR A 210 25.58 18.65 15.92
N TRP A 211 24.65 18.33 16.83
CA TRP A 211 23.37 19.03 16.96
C TRP A 211 23.50 20.55 17.13
N ARG A 212 24.54 21.02 17.83
CA ARG A 212 24.80 22.46 18.00
C ARG A 212 24.99 23.21 16.68
N GLU A 213 25.48 22.52 15.64
CA GLU A 213 25.61 23.09 14.29
C GLU A 213 24.24 23.33 13.67
N PHE A 214 23.32 22.36 13.80
CA PHE A 214 21.94 22.47 13.34
C PHE A 214 21.19 23.59 14.07
N GLU A 215 21.32 23.65 15.39
CA GLU A 215 20.68 24.68 16.22
C GLU A 215 21.14 26.09 15.81
N ALA A 216 22.45 26.30 15.65
CA ALA A 216 23.00 27.58 15.20
C ALA A 216 22.53 27.96 13.78
N ALA A 217 22.47 26.98 12.87
CA ALA A 217 21.95 27.20 11.52
C ALA A 217 20.44 27.52 11.54
N PHE A 218 19.67 26.88 12.42
CA PHE A 218 18.24 27.12 12.57
C PHE A 218 17.94 28.53 13.10
N GLU A 219 18.74 29.03 14.04
CA GLU A 219 18.62 30.41 14.54
C GLU A 219 18.87 31.46 13.45
N GLN A 220 19.76 31.16 12.51
CA GLN A 220 20.14 32.04 11.40
C GLN A 220 19.43 31.70 10.08
N ARG A 221 18.39 30.86 10.14
CA ARG A 221 17.75 30.31 8.95
C ARG A 221 17.12 31.39 8.08
N ARG A 222 17.15 31.15 6.77
CA ARG A 222 16.40 31.91 5.77
C ARG A 222 15.09 31.18 5.44
N PRO A 223 14.07 31.90 4.95
CA PRO A 223 12.77 31.29 4.63
C PRO A 223 12.81 30.18 3.56
N ASP A 224 13.83 30.16 2.71
CA ASP A 224 14.04 29.15 1.65
C ASP A 224 14.68 27.84 2.14
N GLN A 225 15.14 27.81 3.40
CA GLN A 225 15.83 26.65 3.97
C GLN A 225 14.85 25.74 4.70
N ASN A 226 15.00 24.44 4.48
CA ASN A 226 14.23 23.42 5.18
C ASN A 226 15.07 22.82 6.30
N PHE A 227 14.48 22.66 7.47
CA PHE A 227 15.10 22.07 8.65
C PHE A 227 14.23 20.92 9.12
N ALA A 228 14.81 19.72 9.19
CA ALA A 228 14.11 18.52 9.62
C ALA A 228 14.92 17.80 10.70
N ALA A 229 14.20 17.22 11.67
CA ALA A 229 14.77 16.37 12.70
C ALA A 229 14.09 15.01 12.67
N LYS A 230 14.87 13.94 12.79
CA LYS A 230 14.36 12.59 13.01
C LYS A 230 14.38 12.31 14.49
N ALA A 231 13.26 11.98 15.09
CA ALA A 231 13.17 11.73 16.53
C ALA A 231 12.29 10.52 16.84
N ARG A 232 12.49 9.94 18.03
CA ARG A 232 11.58 8.94 18.58
C ARG A 232 10.26 9.60 18.94
N ILE A 233 9.16 9.11 18.38
CA ILE A 233 7.78 9.50 18.66
C ILE A 233 7.04 8.30 19.23
N GLY A 234 6.23 8.48 20.28
CA GLY A 234 5.46 7.42 20.92
C GLY A 234 5.85 7.16 22.37
N THR A 235 5.44 6.01 22.90
CA THR A 235 5.62 5.60 24.30
C THR A 235 6.83 4.68 24.48
N ALA A 236 7.00 4.13 25.68
CA ALA A 236 8.02 3.12 25.95
C ALA A 236 7.80 1.86 25.10
N ASP A 237 6.54 1.43 24.97
CA ASP A 237 6.13 0.14 24.42
C ASP A 237 5.85 0.20 22.91
N CYS A 238 5.41 1.35 22.40
CA CYS A 238 5.13 1.55 20.97
C CYS A 238 5.71 2.89 20.52
N PHE A 239 6.70 2.85 19.63
CA PHE A 239 7.34 4.07 19.12
C PHE A 239 7.97 3.87 17.74
N GLU A 240 8.08 4.98 17.02
CA GLU A 240 8.70 5.07 15.70
C GLU A 240 9.73 6.19 15.65
N TYR A 241 10.70 6.09 14.73
CA TYR A 241 11.62 7.19 14.44
C TYR A 241 11.14 7.93 13.19
N MET A 242 10.55 9.11 13.39
CA MET A 242 9.88 9.87 12.32
C MET A 242 10.59 11.18 12.06
N TRP A 243 10.52 11.65 10.81
CA TRP A 243 10.97 12.99 10.44
C TRP A 243 9.88 14.02 10.77
N LEU A 244 10.34 15.16 11.26
CA LEU A 244 9.50 16.32 11.50
C LEU A 244 10.17 17.58 10.94
N THR A 245 9.41 18.40 10.24
CA THR A 245 9.80 19.76 9.88
C THR A 245 9.87 20.60 11.15
N VAL A 246 11.06 21.10 11.48
CA VAL A 246 11.33 21.84 12.71
C VAL A 246 10.75 23.24 12.61
N THR A 247 9.86 23.58 13.53
CA THR A 247 9.25 24.91 13.67
C THR A 247 9.80 25.70 14.84
N GLY A 248 10.47 25.06 15.79
CA GLY A 248 11.07 25.71 16.95
C GLY A 248 12.02 24.81 17.73
N ILE A 249 13.01 25.43 18.38
CA ILE A 249 13.94 24.77 19.29
C ILE A 249 14.03 25.65 20.53
N GLU A 250 13.68 25.11 21.69
CA GLU A 250 13.75 25.84 22.96
C GLU A 250 13.82 24.88 24.14
N ASN A 251 14.56 25.26 25.19
CA ASN A 251 14.60 24.54 26.48
C ASN A 251 14.88 23.02 26.39
N GLY A 252 15.69 22.59 25.42
CA GLY A 252 16.01 21.18 25.20
C GLY A 252 14.91 20.37 24.51
N TYR A 253 13.93 21.04 23.91
CA TYR A 253 12.88 20.45 23.10
C TYR A 253 12.93 20.95 21.66
N ILE A 254 12.52 20.06 20.75
CA ILE A 254 12.32 20.36 19.33
C ILE A 254 10.81 20.32 19.09
N TYR A 255 10.31 21.36 18.43
CA TYR A 255 8.92 21.50 18.04
C TYR A 255 8.85 21.45 16.53
N GLY A 256 7.85 20.75 16.00
CA GLY A 256 7.68 20.65 14.56
C GLY A 256 6.38 20.00 14.16
N LYS A 257 6.26 19.69 12.87
CA LYS A 257 5.15 18.93 12.29
C LYS A 257 5.68 17.63 11.70
N LEU A 258 4.96 16.53 11.86
CA LEU A 258 5.33 15.25 11.24
C LEU A 258 5.28 15.35 9.71
N ASP A 259 6.29 14.79 9.05
CA ASP A 259 6.42 14.83 7.59
C ASP A 259 5.77 13.61 6.90
N ASN A 260 5.37 12.60 7.67
CA ASN A 260 4.74 11.38 7.18
C ASN A 260 3.79 10.77 8.20
N ASP A 261 2.86 9.93 7.75
CA ASP A 261 2.03 9.12 8.64
C ASP A 261 2.86 8.01 9.30
N PRO A 262 2.63 7.74 10.60
CA PRO A 262 3.23 6.62 11.30
C PRO A 262 2.71 5.27 10.77
N VAL A 263 3.48 4.22 10.97
CA VAL A 263 3.08 2.85 10.60
C VAL A 263 2.26 2.18 11.71
N GLU A 264 2.65 2.34 12.97
CA GLU A 264 2.07 1.70 14.15
C GLU A 264 1.31 2.68 15.06
N LEU A 265 1.69 3.96 15.08
CA LEU A 265 1.11 4.94 16.02
C LEU A 265 -0.24 5.49 15.51
N THR A 266 -1.36 4.91 15.95
CA THR A 266 -2.71 5.30 15.47
C THR A 266 -3.23 6.64 15.99
N THR A 267 -2.59 7.25 16.98
CA THR A 267 -3.08 8.48 17.62
C THR A 267 -2.50 9.77 17.03
N ILE A 268 -1.60 9.68 16.05
CA ILE A 268 -0.93 10.82 15.41
C ILE A 268 -0.89 10.59 13.90
N ARG A 269 -0.81 11.68 13.12
CA ARG A 269 -0.76 11.65 11.65
C ARG A 269 0.16 12.71 11.07
N CYS A 270 0.42 12.63 9.76
CA CYS A 270 1.15 13.63 9.00
C CYS A 270 0.59 15.04 9.26
N GLY A 271 1.48 16.01 9.44
CA GLY A 271 1.12 17.41 9.71
C GLY A 271 0.79 17.74 11.16
N ASP A 272 0.59 16.75 12.03
CA ASP A 272 0.36 16.98 13.46
C ASP A 272 1.55 17.67 14.12
N ARG A 273 1.25 18.58 15.04
CA ARG A 273 2.28 19.28 15.82
C ARG A 273 2.81 18.36 16.92
N VAL A 274 4.12 18.21 16.97
CA VAL A 274 4.81 17.37 17.95
C VAL A 274 5.85 18.16 18.74
N ARG A 275 6.05 17.74 19.99
CA ARG A 275 7.13 18.22 20.87
C ARG A 275 7.97 17.02 21.29
N VAL A 276 9.25 17.01 20.93
CA VAL A 276 10.18 15.93 21.24
C VAL A 276 11.32 16.43 22.11
N ALA A 277 11.76 15.61 23.07
CA ALA A 277 12.93 15.95 23.85
C ALA A 277 14.20 15.73 23.02
N LEU A 278 15.22 16.58 23.19
CA LEU A 278 16.47 16.47 22.44
C LEU A 278 17.17 15.12 22.63
N ARG A 279 17.00 14.47 23.79
CA ARG A 279 17.52 13.11 24.06
C ARG A 279 16.96 12.04 23.11
N ASP A 280 15.80 12.31 22.51
CA ASP A 280 15.07 11.41 21.61
C ASP A 280 15.44 11.67 20.14
N LEU A 281 16.32 12.64 19.87
CA LEU A 281 16.91 12.90 18.56
C LEU A 281 17.66 11.68 18.04
N ASN A 282 17.38 11.31 16.80
CA ASN A 282 18.02 10.23 16.06
C ASN A 282 18.92 10.77 14.95
N ASP A 283 18.43 11.76 14.20
CA ASP A 283 19.16 12.42 13.12
C ASP A 283 18.61 13.83 12.88
N TRP A 284 19.30 14.62 12.07
CA TRP A 284 18.84 15.92 11.62
C TRP A 284 19.39 16.23 10.23
N LEU A 285 18.68 17.06 9.46
CA LEU A 285 19.20 17.61 8.22
C LEU A 285 18.66 19.01 7.94
N TYR A 286 19.44 19.81 7.23
CA TYR A 286 18.93 21.05 6.67
C TYR A 286 19.55 21.35 5.30
N THR A 287 18.86 22.20 4.53
CA THR A 287 19.32 22.63 3.21
C THR A 287 19.90 24.03 3.24
N ASP A 288 21.00 24.23 2.52
CA ASP A 288 21.55 25.54 2.20
C ASP A 288 21.85 25.59 0.70
N GLY A 289 20.88 26.12 -0.07
CA GLY A 289 20.87 25.99 -1.52
C GLY A 289 20.79 24.52 -1.95
N GLN A 290 21.76 24.08 -2.76
CA GLN A 290 21.87 22.68 -3.23
C GLN A 290 22.59 21.77 -2.23
N LYS A 291 23.12 22.31 -1.13
CA LYS A 291 23.89 21.54 -0.16
C LYS A 291 22.98 21.02 0.94
N VAL A 292 23.05 19.71 1.17
CA VAL A 292 22.41 19.06 2.33
C VAL A 292 23.45 18.90 3.44
N HIS A 293 23.08 19.33 4.64
CA HIS A 293 23.86 19.15 5.86
C HIS A 293 23.15 18.13 6.75
N GLY A 294 23.90 17.26 7.43
CA GLY A 294 23.32 16.21 8.27
C GLY A 294 22.90 14.98 7.47
N GLY A 295 21.79 14.33 7.85
CA GLY A 295 21.27 13.14 7.19
C GLY A 295 22.19 11.91 7.35
N PHE A 296 22.89 11.82 8.48
CA PHE A 296 23.94 10.81 8.67
C PHE A 296 23.39 9.38 8.62
N THR A 297 22.17 9.18 9.13
CA THR A 297 21.50 7.87 9.07
C THR A 297 21.03 7.56 7.67
N ILE A 298 20.58 8.56 6.88
CA ILE A 298 20.19 8.40 5.48
C ILE A 298 21.40 7.90 4.66
N ASP A 299 22.57 8.52 4.84
CA ASP A 299 23.79 8.12 4.15
C ASP A 299 24.20 6.67 4.43
N VAL A 300 24.06 6.22 5.68
CA VAL A 300 24.34 4.83 6.05
C VAL A 300 23.30 3.88 5.48
N LEU A 301 22.01 4.20 5.61
CA LEU A 301 20.91 3.39 5.09
C LEU A 301 21.04 3.18 3.58
N ARG A 302 21.37 4.24 2.83
CA ARG A 302 21.60 4.17 1.38
C ARG A 302 22.72 3.17 1.03
N ARG A 303 23.85 3.22 1.73
CA ARG A 303 24.98 2.29 1.50
C ARG A 303 24.61 0.85 1.83
N ILE A 304 23.88 0.63 2.92
CA ILE A 304 23.38 -0.71 3.28
C ILE A 304 22.49 -1.26 2.18
N GLN A 305 21.60 -0.42 1.63
CA GLN A 305 20.70 -0.81 0.56
C GLN A 305 21.46 -1.11 -0.75
N GLU A 306 22.45 -0.29 -1.11
CA GLU A 306 23.34 -0.52 -2.27
C GLU A 306 24.12 -1.84 -2.13
N GLU A 307 24.63 -2.15 -0.94
CA GLU A 307 25.31 -3.41 -0.62
C GLU A 307 24.37 -4.63 -0.76
N MET A 308 23.13 -4.52 -0.28
CA MET A 308 22.12 -5.58 -0.39
C MET A 308 21.64 -5.83 -1.83
N GLN A 309 21.66 -4.81 -2.69
CA GLN A 309 21.26 -4.94 -4.10
C GLN A 309 22.39 -5.47 -4.99
N SER A 310 23.64 -5.36 -4.52
CA SER A 310 24.83 -5.77 -5.27
C SER A 310 25.33 -7.18 -4.94
N GLY A 311 24.73 -7.85 -3.93
CA GLY A 311 25.07 -9.20 -3.47
C GLY A 311 24.00 -10.21 -3.81
#